data_AF-A0A4Q3A4X8-F1
#
_entry.id   AF-A0A4Q3A4X8-F1
#
_cell.length_a   1.000
_cell.length_b   1.000
_cell.length_c   1.000
_cell.angle_alpha   90.00
_cell.angle_beta   90.00
_cell.angle_gamma   90.00
#
_symmetry.space_group_name_H-M   'P 1'
#
loop_
_entity.id
_entity.type
_entity.pdbx_description
1 polymer ?
#
loop_
_entity_poly.entity_id
_entity_poly.type
_entity_poly.pdbx_seq_one_letter_code
_entity_poly.pdbx_strand_id
1 'polypeptide(L)'
;MAVSSTDKIDFLWKKVLFGVSKTATDVNKAGSNETIASPITIYASNIWTQTDSAAIPLTPPTSNTSVITVLTGANRVRMTNDTTSAPNIAWLATSTFGNANTRMIDFVAPTFGPGYAVEVFVGDPNGSKAAKITPDVPNEEFVFDYSAGVLYFTNNIPTNKNATIGSGTVSVATDGVYIKAYRYSGAKGVAPTGTTSKTNVV
;
A
#
# COMPACT_ATOMS: atom_id res chain seq x y z
N MET A 1 -8.44 -29.60 -4.65
CA MET A 1 -7.07 -29.36 -4.16
C MET A 1 -6.68 -27.92 -4.47
N ALA A 2 -6.02 -27.24 -3.55
CA ALA A 2 -5.44 -25.93 -3.80
C ALA A 2 -4.10 -26.08 -4.53
N VAL A 3 -3.72 -25.08 -5.32
CA VAL A 3 -2.37 -24.97 -5.89
C VAL A 3 -1.35 -24.86 -4.75
N SER A 4 -0.26 -25.62 -4.82
CA SER A 4 0.78 -25.64 -3.78
C SER A 4 1.50 -24.28 -3.67
N SER A 5 2.02 -23.95 -2.48
CA SER A 5 2.81 -22.72 -2.30
C SER A 5 4.05 -22.70 -3.18
N THR A 6 4.71 -23.85 -3.34
CA THR A 6 5.86 -24.01 -4.24
C THR A 6 5.47 -23.71 -5.69
N ASP A 7 4.32 -24.20 -6.16
CA ASP A 7 3.87 -23.92 -7.53
C ASP A 7 3.48 -22.46 -7.73
N LYS A 8 2.87 -21.82 -6.72
CA LYS A 8 2.55 -20.39 -6.73
C LYS A 8 3.83 -19.55 -6.83
N ILE A 9 4.84 -19.88 -6.02
CA ILE A 9 6.13 -19.17 -6.01
C ILE A 9 6.86 -19.37 -7.35
N ASP A 10 6.93 -20.60 -7.86
CA ASP A 10 7.57 -20.89 -9.16
C ASP A 10 6.87 -20.15 -10.31
N PHE A 11 5.54 -20.07 -10.30
CA PHE A 11 4.79 -19.28 -11.27
C PHE A 11 5.19 -17.79 -11.23
N LEU A 12 5.27 -17.21 -10.02
CA LEU A 12 5.68 -15.81 -9.85
C LEU A 12 7.13 -15.59 -10.24
N TRP A 13 8.04 -16.50 -9.88
CA TRP A 13 9.46 -16.43 -10.22
C TRP A 13 9.68 -16.39 -11.73
N LYS A 14 9.07 -17.33 -12.47
CA LYS A 14 9.15 -17.40 -13.94
C LYS A 14 8.56 -16.15 -14.60
N LYS A 15 7.43 -15.66 -14.08
CA LYS A 15 6.76 -14.48 -14.65
C LYS A 15 7.52 -13.18 -14.36
N VAL A 16 7.94 -12.95 -13.12
CA VAL A 16 8.56 -11.68 -12.68
C VAL A 16 10.01 -11.57 -13.14
N LEU A 17 10.82 -12.63 -12.96
CA LEU A 17 12.25 -12.56 -13.26
C LEU A 17 12.55 -12.86 -14.74
N PHE A 18 11.92 -13.88 -15.30
CA PHE A 18 12.20 -14.34 -16.67
C PHE A 18 11.21 -13.80 -17.71
N GLY A 19 10.08 -13.21 -17.29
CA GLY A 19 9.08 -12.68 -18.22
C GLY A 19 8.41 -13.76 -19.06
N VAL A 20 8.28 -14.98 -18.54
CA VAL A 20 7.78 -16.17 -19.26
C VAL A 20 6.70 -16.91 -18.47
N SER A 21 5.84 -17.63 -19.18
CA SER A 21 4.77 -18.43 -18.57
C SER A 21 5.30 -19.77 -18.06
N LYS A 22 4.83 -20.19 -16.87
CA LYS A 22 5.07 -21.53 -16.36
C LYS A 22 4.30 -22.56 -17.20
N THR A 23 5.03 -23.50 -17.79
CA THR A 23 4.43 -24.63 -18.54
C THR A 23 4.72 -25.99 -17.91
N ALA A 24 5.68 -26.07 -16.99
CA ALA A 24 5.96 -27.24 -16.17
C ALA A 24 6.54 -26.84 -14.79
N THR A 25 6.72 -27.81 -13.91
CA THR A 25 7.44 -27.62 -12.63
C THR A 25 8.91 -27.26 -12.87
N ASP A 26 9.53 -26.57 -11.91
CA ASP A 26 10.93 -26.15 -12.00
C ASP A 26 11.90 -27.32 -12.26
N VAL A 27 11.65 -28.49 -11.66
CA VAL A 27 12.43 -29.72 -11.87
C VAL A 27 12.41 -30.18 -13.33
N ASN A 28 11.27 -30.07 -14.01
CA ASN A 28 11.11 -30.52 -15.38
C ASN A 28 11.50 -29.44 -16.40
N LYS A 29 11.37 -28.16 -16.00
CA LYS A 29 11.66 -27.02 -16.86
C LYS A 29 11.92 -25.78 -16.02
N ALA A 30 13.19 -25.44 -15.84
CA ALA A 30 13.60 -24.21 -15.16
C ALA A 30 13.12 -22.95 -15.90
N GLY A 31 13.02 -21.82 -15.21
CA GLY A 31 12.58 -20.55 -15.79
C GLY A 31 13.37 -20.10 -17.03
N SER A 32 14.69 -20.34 -17.05
CA SER A 32 15.56 -20.06 -18.20
C SER A 32 15.21 -20.87 -19.45
N ASN A 33 14.52 -21.99 -19.30
CA ASN A 33 14.18 -22.91 -20.39
C ASN A 33 12.74 -22.73 -20.88
N GLU A 34 11.97 -21.82 -20.29
CA GLU A 34 10.64 -21.44 -20.77
C GLU A 34 10.74 -20.51 -21.98
N THR A 35 9.84 -20.69 -22.95
CA THR A 35 9.90 -20.00 -24.25
C THR A 35 8.68 -19.12 -24.54
N ILE A 36 7.59 -19.28 -23.78
CA ILE A 36 6.36 -18.52 -23.98
C ILE A 36 6.43 -17.23 -23.18
N ALA A 37 6.52 -16.10 -23.88
CA ALA A 37 6.58 -14.78 -23.25
C ALA A 37 5.31 -14.48 -22.43
N SER A 38 5.52 -13.96 -21.21
CA SER A 38 4.47 -13.44 -20.32
C SER A 38 4.99 -12.19 -19.59
N PRO A 39 5.29 -11.10 -20.32
CA PRO A 39 5.69 -9.84 -19.69
C PRO A 39 4.58 -9.31 -18.77
N ILE A 40 4.98 -8.61 -17.71
CA ILE A 40 4.03 -7.92 -16.83
C ILE A 40 3.52 -6.68 -17.57
N THR A 41 2.22 -6.64 -17.84
CA THR A 41 1.58 -5.47 -18.46
C THR A 41 1.37 -4.37 -17.42
N ILE A 42 1.92 -3.19 -17.69
CA ILE A 42 1.66 -1.98 -16.91
C ILE A 42 0.66 -1.12 -17.70
N TYR A 43 -0.48 -0.80 -17.10
CA TYR A 43 -1.47 0.06 -17.73
C TYR A 43 -0.99 1.51 -17.71
N ALA A 44 -1.10 2.20 -18.86
CA ALA A 44 -0.69 3.60 -18.97
C ALA A 44 -1.38 4.49 -17.92
N SER A 45 -2.65 4.20 -17.59
CA SER A 45 -3.41 4.91 -16.56
C SER A 45 -2.81 4.84 -15.15
N ASN A 46 -1.91 3.89 -14.89
CA ASN A 46 -1.28 3.71 -13.59
C ASN A 46 0.11 4.36 -13.51
N ILE A 47 0.62 4.92 -14.61
CA ILE A 47 1.94 5.57 -14.66
C ILE A 47 1.81 6.99 -14.12
N TRP A 48 2.51 7.30 -13.03
CA TRP A 48 2.62 8.64 -12.47
C TRP A 48 3.63 9.45 -13.28
N THR A 49 3.25 10.66 -13.73
CA THR A 49 4.10 11.46 -14.63
C THR A 49 4.94 12.51 -13.91
N GLN A 50 4.72 12.72 -12.61
CA GLN A 50 5.35 13.78 -11.81
C GLN A 50 6.02 13.19 -10.56
N THR A 51 7.07 12.39 -10.78
CA THR A 51 7.78 11.64 -9.73
C THR A 51 9.21 12.15 -9.47
N ASP A 52 9.61 13.26 -10.10
CA ASP A 52 10.90 13.89 -9.82
C ASP A 52 10.97 14.44 -8.39
N SER A 53 12.17 14.75 -7.91
CA SER A 53 12.41 15.20 -6.54
C SER A 53 11.81 16.57 -6.21
N ALA A 54 11.42 17.37 -7.21
CA ALA A 54 10.73 18.63 -6.99
C ALA A 54 9.22 18.40 -6.77
N ALA A 55 8.65 17.41 -7.45
CA ALA A 55 7.27 16.98 -7.28
C ALA A 55 7.08 16.12 -6.02
N ILE A 56 7.93 15.12 -5.82
CA ILE A 56 7.94 14.22 -4.65
C ILE A 56 9.27 14.39 -3.92
N PRO A 57 9.37 15.36 -2.99
CA PRO A 57 10.60 15.62 -2.24
C PRO A 57 10.94 14.47 -1.28
N LEU A 58 12.23 14.29 -0.96
CA LEU A 58 12.69 13.24 -0.03
C LEU A 58 12.04 13.37 1.37
N THR A 59 11.81 14.60 1.82
CA THR A 59 11.08 14.90 3.04
C THR A 59 9.63 15.23 2.69
N PRO A 60 8.65 14.49 3.23
CA PRO A 60 7.25 14.74 2.90
C PRO A 60 6.80 16.18 3.23
N PRO A 61 5.96 16.78 2.38
CA PRO A 61 5.44 18.12 2.64
C PRO A 61 4.48 18.12 3.84
N THR A 62 4.38 19.26 4.54
CA THR A 62 3.47 19.42 5.69
C THR A 62 2.04 19.82 5.28
N SER A 63 1.83 20.20 4.02
CA SER A 63 0.55 20.57 3.44
C SER A 63 0.41 20.00 2.03
N ASN A 64 -0.82 19.96 1.51
CA ASN A 64 -1.08 19.53 0.14
C ASN A 64 -0.24 20.33 -0.86
N THR A 65 0.24 19.63 -1.89
CA THR A 65 0.86 20.22 -3.07
C THR A 65 -0.01 19.92 -4.30
N SER A 66 0.44 20.30 -5.49
CA SER A 66 -0.23 19.93 -6.73
C SER A 66 -0.20 18.42 -7.01
N VAL A 67 0.73 17.68 -6.40
CA VAL A 67 0.97 16.25 -6.69
C VAL A 67 0.84 15.34 -5.47
N ILE A 68 0.89 15.89 -4.26
CA ILE A 68 0.75 15.13 -3.01
C ILE A 68 -0.43 15.67 -2.20
N THR A 69 -1.33 14.76 -1.84
CA THR A 69 -2.33 14.96 -0.80
C THR A 69 -1.78 14.45 0.53
N VAL A 70 -1.72 15.32 1.54
CA VAL A 70 -1.24 15.01 2.89
C VAL A 70 -2.42 14.54 3.74
N LEU A 71 -2.37 13.28 4.19
CA LEU A 71 -3.40 12.64 4.99
C LEU A 71 -2.93 12.50 6.43
N THR A 72 -2.58 13.63 7.06
CA THR A 72 -2.10 13.69 8.44
C THR A 72 -2.91 14.70 9.25
N GLY A 73 -2.73 14.71 10.57
CA GLY A 73 -3.45 15.62 11.47
C GLY A 73 -4.97 15.52 11.29
N ALA A 74 -5.63 16.65 11.01
CA ALA A 74 -7.08 16.68 10.77
C ALA A 74 -7.52 15.80 9.58
N ASN A 75 -6.66 15.60 8.58
CA ASN A 75 -6.95 14.87 7.35
C ASN A 75 -6.53 13.38 7.37
N ARG A 76 -6.09 12.86 8.52
CA ARG A 76 -5.78 11.43 8.70
C ARG A 76 -6.94 10.55 8.27
N VAL A 77 -6.64 9.34 7.79
CA VAL A 77 -7.68 8.43 7.32
C VAL A 77 -8.11 7.52 8.45
N ARG A 78 -9.41 7.52 8.76
CA ARG A 78 -10.05 6.43 9.50
C ARG A 78 -10.34 5.31 8.51
N MET A 79 -9.65 4.18 8.63
CA MET A 79 -9.81 3.08 7.70
C MET A 79 -11.14 2.36 7.91
N THR A 80 -11.70 1.81 6.84
CA THR A 80 -12.94 1.03 6.84
C THR A 80 -12.62 -0.45 6.87
N ASN A 81 -13.23 -1.22 7.76
CA ASN A 81 -13.03 -2.67 7.77
C ASN A 81 -13.57 -3.31 6.47
N ASP A 82 -12.81 -4.21 5.89
CA ASP A 82 -13.24 -5.00 4.73
C ASP A 82 -14.16 -6.14 5.18
N THR A 83 -15.44 -6.05 4.83
CA THR A 83 -16.47 -7.03 5.19
C THR A 83 -16.43 -8.30 4.35
N THR A 84 -15.61 -8.33 3.29
CA THR A 84 -15.40 -9.53 2.47
C THR A 84 -14.30 -10.44 3.02
N SER A 85 -13.53 -9.93 3.98
CA SER A 85 -12.48 -10.64 4.70
C SER A 85 -12.94 -11.04 6.12
N ALA A 86 -12.09 -11.77 6.84
CA ALA A 86 -12.36 -12.04 8.26
C ALA A 86 -12.44 -10.71 9.07
N PRO A 87 -13.26 -10.66 10.13
CA PRO A 87 -13.44 -9.42 10.89
C PRO A 87 -12.10 -8.84 11.38
N ASN A 88 -11.94 -7.53 11.24
CA ASN A 88 -10.79 -6.77 11.71
C ASN A 88 -9.42 -7.13 11.11
N ILE A 89 -9.35 -8.02 10.10
CA ILE A 89 -8.07 -8.46 9.52
C ILE A 89 -7.57 -7.54 8.40
N ALA A 90 -8.49 -7.05 7.57
CA ALA A 90 -8.20 -6.21 6.41
C ALA A 90 -8.94 -4.88 6.54
N TRP A 91 -8.25 -3.80 6.19
CA TRP A 91 -8.72 -2.44 6.35
C TRP A 91 -8.44 -1.65 5.07
N LEU A 92 -9.47 -0.94 4.62
CA LEU A 92 -9.50 -0.19 3.38
C LEU A 92 -9.34 1.29 3.71
N ALA A 93 -8.32 1.93 3.13
CA ALA A 93 -8.29 3.39 3.09
C ALA A 93 -9.48 3.90 2.26
N THR A 94 -10.34 4.72 2.86
CA THR A 94 -11.52 5.27 2.20
C THR A 94 -11.67 6.75 2.50
N SER A 95 -12.17 7.55 1.55
CA SER A 95 -12.46 8.97 1.80
C SER A 95 -13.69 9.17 2.68
N THR A 96 -14.58 8.18 2.71
CA THR A 96 -15.72 8.14 3.62
C THR A 96 -15.64 6.87 4.46
N PHE A 97 -15.58 7.02 5.78
CA PHE A 97 -15.57 5.87 6.70
C PHE A 97 -16.85 5.04 6.56
N GLY A 98 -16.72 3.72 6.54
CA GLY A 98 -17.83 2.79 6.37
C GLY A 98 -18.27 2.57 4.92
N ASN A 99 -17.69 3.29 3.95
CA ASN A 99 -18.05 3.16 2.54
C ASN A 99 -16.89 2.60 1.70
N ALA A 100 -16.90 1.28 1.49
CA ALA A 100 -15.90 0.57 0.71
C ALA A 100 -15.81 1.01 -0.77
N ASN A 101 -16.81 1.71 -1.32
CA ASN A 101 -16.76 2.22 -2.70
C ASN A 101 -15.93 3.51 -2.83
N THR A 102 -15.54 4.12 -1.71
CA THR A 102 -14.77 5.37 -1.70
C THR A 102 -13.27 5.13 -1.53
N ARG A 103 -12.75 4.09 -2.18
CA ARG A 103 -11.36 3.64 -2.02
C ARG A 103 -10.38 4.76 -2.35
N MET A 104 -9.45 4.98 -1.44
CA MET A 104 -8.23 5.70 -1.75
C MET A 104 -7.17 4.69 -2.22
N ILE A 105 -6.48 5.03 -3.30
CA ILE A 105 -5.38 4.29 -3.91
C ILE A 105 -4.20 5.24 -4.14
N ASP A 106 -3.08 4.75 -4.65
CA ASP A 106 -1.91 5.57 -5.01
C ASP A 106 -1.23 6.28 -3.84
N PHE A 107 -0.93 5.55 -2.78
CA PHE A 107 -0.12 6.07 -1.68
C PHE A 107 1.36 6.14 -2.08
N VAL A 108 2.03 7.22 -1.68
CA VAL A 108 3.46 7.40 -1.90
C VAL A 108 4.22 6.46 -0.96
N ALA A 109 5.03 5.58 -1.55
CA ALA A 109 5.79 4.55 -0.83
C ALA A 109 7.08 5.11 -0.19
N PRO A 110 7.64 4.45 0.84
CA PRO A 110 8.89 4.85 1.48
C PRO A 110 10.11 4.81 0.55
N THR A 111 9.98 4.27 -0.66
CA THR A 111 11.01 4.34 -1.71
C THR A 111 11.32 5.77 -2.14
N PHE A 112 10.38 6.72 -1.97
CA PHE A 112 10.61 8.15 -2.21
C PHE A 112 11.24 8.87 -1.01
N GLY A 113 11.36 8.20 0.13
CA GLY A 113 11.90 8.72 1.38
C GLY A 113 11.26 8.04 2.59
N PRO A 114 12.02 7.77 3.67
CA PRO A 114 11.51 7.02 4.81
C PRO A 114 10.34 7.70 5.53
N GLY A 115 10.20 9.03 5.41
CA GLY A 115 9.07 9.78 5.96
C GLY A 115 7.72 9.46 5.30
N TYR A 116 7.72 8.83 4.12
CA TYR A 116 6.50 8.35 3.45
C TYR A 116 6.02 6.98 3.98
N ALA A 117 6.76 6.37 4.92
CA ALA A 117 6.29 5.18 5.62
C ALA A 117 4.94 5.48 6.30
N VAL A 118 3.96 4.59 6.12
CA VAL A 118 2.63 4.77 6.71
C VAL A 118 2.75 4.66 8.21
N GLU A 119 2.20 5.62 8.94
CA GLU A 119 2.06 5.48 10.38
C GLU A 119 0.67 4.96 10.68
N VAL A 120 0.62 3.81 11.36
CA VAL A 120 -0.64 3.13 11.69
C VAL A 120 -0.92 3.29 13.17
N PHE A 121 -2.17 3.60 13.50
CA PHE A 121 -2.65 3.79 14.85
C PHE A 121 -3.89 2.91 15.09
N VAL A 122 -3.95 2.33 16.28
CA VAL A 122 -5.18 1.78 16.84
C VAL A 122 -5.84 2.89 17.66
N GLY A 123 -7.06 3.26 17.27
CA GLY A 123 -7.72 4.47 17.76
C GLY A 123 -7.24 5.76 17.11
N ASP A 124 -8.00 6.84 17.34
CA ASP A 124 -7.81 8.13 16.69
C ASP A 124 -6.60 8.88 17.31
N PRO A 125 -5.51 9.13 16.57
CA PRO A 125 -4.33 9.82 17.12
C PRO A 125 -4.56 11.31 17.45
N ASN A 126 -5.69 11.89 17.01
CA ASN A 126 -6.14 13.23 17.41
C ASN A 126 -7.32 13.16 18.41
N GLY A 127 -7.70 11.96 18.84
CA GLY A 127 -8.75 11.72 19.83
C GLY A 127 -8.20 11.61 21.25
N SER A 128 -9.02 11.06 22.15
CA SER A 128 -8.69 10.94 23.58
C SER A 128 -7.76 9.78 23.91
N LYS A 129 -7.75 8.73 23.08
CA LYS A 129 -6.87 7.57 23.25
C LYS A 129 -6.48 6.95 21.91
N ALA A 130 -5.20 6.63 21.75
CA ALA A 130 -4.68 5.89 20.61
C ALA A 130 -3.32 5.26 20.92
N ALA A 131 -2.93 4.28 20.12
CA ALA A 131 -1.60 3.70 20.17
C ALA A 131 -1.04 3.51 18.77
N LYS A 132 0.18 4.00 18.53
CA LYS A 132 0.91 3.72 17.29
C LYS A 132 1.36 2.27 17.28
N ILE A 133 1.15 1.57 16.17
CA ILE A 133 1.64 0.20 15.95
C ILE A 133 2.71 0.20 14.87
N THR A 134 3.60 -0.78 14.95
CA THR A 134 4.70 -0.96 13.99
C THR A 134 4.80 -2.43 13.59
N PRO A 135 5.13 -2.72 12.33
CA PRO A 135 5.06 -4.09 11.81
C PRO A 135 6.10 -5.03 12.45
N ASP A 136 7.16 -4.48 13.04
CA ASP A 136 8.25 -5.24 13.66
C ASP A 136 7.98 -5.61 15.13
N VAL A 137 6.83 -5.22 15.68
CA VAL A 137 6.45 -5.54 17.07
C VAL A 137 5.57 -6.79 17.09
N PRO A 138 5.88 -7.77 17.96
CA PRO A 138 5.07 -8.97 18.10
C PRO A 138 3.59 -8.65 18.41
N ASN A 139 2.70 -9.31 17.69
CA ASN A 139 1.24 -9.13 17.75
C ASN A 139 0.70 -7.80 17.17
N GLU A 140 1.54 -7.10 16.42
CA GLU A 140 1.21 -5.87 15.70
C GLU A 140 1.63 -5.94 14.24
N GLU A 141 1.91 -7.14 13.74
CA GLU A 141 2.43 -7.37 12.41
C GLU A 141 1.37 -7.04 11.35
N PHE A 142 1.66 -6.05 10.53
CA PHE A 142 0.82 -5.65 9.42
C PHE A 142 1.65 -5.41 8.16
N VAL A 143 0.98 -5.47 7.02
CA VAL A 143 1.49 -4.97 5.76
C VAL A 143 0.55 -3.90 5.22
N PHE A 144 1.10 -2.89 4.56
CA PHE A 144 0.33 -1.89 3.85
C PHE A 144 0.67 -1.91 2.37
N ASP A 145 -0.33 -2.24 1.55
CA ASP A 145 -0.22 -2.10 0.11
C ASP A 145 -0.45 -0.63 -0.26
N TYR A 146 0.63 0.06 -0.60
CA TYR A 146 0.62 1.47 -0.98
C TYR A 146 -0.16 1.71 -2.28
N SER A 147 -0.13 0.78 -3.22
CA SER A 147 -0.83 0.95 -4.49
C SER A 147 -2.35 0.86 -4.29
N ALA A 148 -2.79 -0.10 -3.47
CA ALA A 148 -4.19 -0.39 -3.23
C ALA A 148 -4.79 0.36 -2.02
N GLY A 149 -3.97 0.92 -1.13
CA GLY A 149 -4.44 1.50 0.13
C GLY A 149 -5.14 0.47 1.01
N VAL A 150 -4.53 -0.72 1.16
CA VAL A 150 -5.03 -1.82 2.00
C VAL A 150 -4.04 -2.09 3.11
N LEU A 151 -4.53 -2.14 4.35
CA LEU A 151 -3.79 -2.67 5.47
C LEU A 151 -4.28 -4.09 5.76
N TYR A 152 -3.35 -5.02 5.98
CA TYR A 152 -3.65 -6.40 6.35
C TYR A 152 -2.80 -6.82 7.54
N PHE A 153 -3.45 -7.35 8.58
CA PHE A 153 -2.78 -7.99 9.71
C PHE A 153 -2.39 -9.41 9.34
N THR A 154 -1.09 -9.72 9.37
CA THR A 154 -0.54 -10.96 8.80
C THR A 154 -0.56 -12.13 9.78
N ASN A 155 -0.62 -11.86 11.08
CA ASN A 155 -0.58 -12.88 12.12
C ASN A 155 -1.65 -12.64 13.18
N ASN A 156 -1.47 -11.60 14.01
CA ASN A 156 -2.39 -11.26 15.08
C ASN A 156 -2.98 -9.85 14.91
N ILE A 157 -4.18 -9.67 15.43
CA ILE A 157 -4.87 -8.38 15.48
C ILE A 157 -4.69 -7.81 16.90
N PRO A 158 -4.24 -6.55 17.05
CA PRO A 158 -4.10 -5.92 18.37
C PRO A 158 -5.44 -5.84 19.13
N THR A 159 -5.56 -6.59 20.22
CA THR A 159 -6.78 -6.69 21.04
C THR A 159 -6.70 -5.93 22.37
N ASN A 160 -5.51 -5.75 22.94
CA ASN A 160 -5.30 -5.08 24.22
C ASN A 160 -3.98 -4.30 24.24
N LYS A 161 -3.90 -3.19 23.50
CA LYS A 161 -2.69 -2.36 23.45
C LYS A 161 -2.82 -1.17 24.40
N ASN A 162 -1.80 -0.91 25.21
CA ASN A 162 -1.77 0.29 26.06
C ASN A 162 -1.73 1.55 25.18
N ALA A 163 -2.57 2.53 25.48
CA ALA A 163 -2.60 3.79 24.76
C ALA A 163 -1.28 4.56 24.97
N THR A 164 -0.67 5.02 23.89
CA THR A 164 0.52 5.90 23.93
C THR A 164 0.13 7.38 23.84
N ILE A 165 -1.10 7.65 23.39
CA ILE A 165 -1.75 8.96 23.40
C ILE A 165 -2.93 8.83 24.35
N GLY A 166 -3.02 9.70 25.36
CA GLY A 166 -4.04 9.62 26.40
C GLY A 166 -3.75 8.54 27.45
N SER A 167 -4.79 7.84 27.91
CA SER A 167 -4.67 6.76 28.90
C SER A 167 -5.66 5.62 28.63
N GLY A 168 -5.39 4.43 29.19
CA GLY A 168 -6.22 3.24 29.04
C GLY A 168 -5.76 2.30 27.93
N THR A 169 -6.65 1.38 27.54
CA THR A 169 -6.38 0.35 26.52
C THR A 169 -7.12 0.67 25.23
N VAL A 170 -6.50 0.36 24.11
CA VAL A 170 -7.09 0.41 22.77
C VAL A 170 -7.08 -0.95 22.10
N SER A 171 -8.09 -1.20 21.25
CA SER A 171 -8.21 -2.42 20.44
C SER A 171 -8.65 -2.08 19.02
N VAL A 172 -8.25 -2.89 18.04
CA VAL A 172 -8.69 -2.70 16.64
C VAL A 172 -10.21 -2.85 16.52
N ALA A 173 -10.82 -3.77 17.27
CA ALA A 173 -12.24 -4.03 17.20
C ALA A 173 -13.10 -2.87 17.74
N THR A 174 -12.64 -2.18 18.79
CA THR A 174 -13.39 -1.11 19.44
C THR A 174 -13.03 0.27 18.89
N ASP A 175 -11.74 0.53 18.74
CA ASP A 175 -11.23 1.87 18.44
C ASP A 175 -10.90 2.05 16.95
N GLY A 176 -10.82 0.95 16.19
CA GLY A 176 -10.56 0.96 14.75
C GLY A 176 -9.11 1.28 14.38
N VAL A 177 -8.86 1.36 13.07
CA VAL A 177 -7.53 1.65 12.51
C VAL A 177 -7.52 3.02 11.85
N TYR A 178 -6.49 3.81 12.18
CA TYR A 178 -6.23 5.11 11.59
C TYR A 178 -4.84 5.13 10.98
N ILE A 179 -4.69 5.84 9.86
CA ILE A 179 -3.38 6.00 9.20
C ILE A 179 -3.05 7.47 8.96
N LYS A 180 -1.76 7.77 9.08
CA LYS A 180 -1.14 8.96 8.52
C LYS A 180 -0.31 8.53 7.31
N ALA A 181 -0.57 9.15 6.18
CA ALA A 181 0.09 8.79 4.93
C ALA A 181 0.06 9.96 3.93
N TYR A 182 0.65 9.73 2.77
CA TYR A 182 0.70 10.67 1.66
C TYR A 182 0.18 9.97 0.42
N ARG A 183 -0.68 10.64 -0.34
CA ARG A 183 -1.27 10.10 -1.56
C ARG A 183 -0.82 10.90 -2.76
N TYR A 184 -0.44 10.21 -3.82
CA TYR A 184 -0.23 10.85 -5.11
C TYR A 184 -1.58 11.32 -5.66
N SER A 185 -1.62 12.58 -6.06
CA SER A 185 -2.77 13.24 -6.70
C SER A 185 -2.37 13.97 -7.98
N GLY A 186 -1.14 13.77 -8.44
CA GLY A 186 -0.64 14.32 -9.69
C GLY A 186 -1.23 13.62 -10.92
N ALA A 187 -0.81 14.08 -12.09
CA ALA A 187 -1.24 13.51 -13.36
C ALA A 187 -0.76 12.05 -13.51
N LYS A 188 -1.59 11.25 -14.18
CA LYS A 188 -1.23 9.90 -14.61
C LYS A 188 -1.49 9.74 -16.10
N GLY A 189 -0.90 8.71 -16.69
CA GLY A 189 -1.04 8.43 -18.10
C GLY A 189 0.25 8.62 -18.87
N VAL A 190 0.29 8.05 -20.06
CA VAL A 190 1.27 8.41 -21.08
C VAL A 190 0.51 9.22 -22.11
N ALA A 191 1.10 10.32 -22.60
CA ALA A 191 0.51 11.07 -23.70
C ALA A 191 0.29 10.13 -24.91
N PRO A 192 -0.84 10.21 -25.62
CA PRO A 192 -0.99 9.52 -26.90
C PRO A 192 0.18 9.91 -27.81
N THR A 193 0.68 8.97 -28.61
CA THR A 193 1.75 9.21 -29.57
C THR A 193 1.48 10.49 -30.38
N GLY A 194 2.30 11.52 -30.20
CA GLY A 194 2.17 12.81 -30.90
C GLY A 194 2.44 14.07 -30.06
N THR A 195 2.61 13.96 -28.74
CA THR A 195 3.04 15.11 -27.91
C THR A 195 4.38 14.79 -27.27
N THR A 196 5.37 15.63 -27.55
CA THR A 196 6.77 15.53 -27.11
C THR A 196 6.89 15.17 -25.64
N SER A 197 7.37 13.96 -25.35
CA SER A 197 7.83 13.60 -24.02
C SER A 197 9.05 14.45 -23.70
N LYS A 198 9.11 15.05 -22.51
CA LYS A 198 10.23 15.93 -22.12
C LYS A 198 11.54 15.17 -22.33
N THR A 199 12.46 15.79 -23.07
CA THR A 199 13.82 15.31 -23.27
C THR A 199 14.47 15.12 -21.89
N ASN A 200 14.63 13.87 -21.45
CA ASN A 200 15.56 13.58 -20.36
C ASN A 200 16.96 13.88 -20.90
N VAL A 201 17.52 15.00 -20.47
CA VAL A 201 18.97 15.22 -20.57
C VAL A 201 19.61 14.31 -19.52
N VAL A 202 20.61 13.58 -19.99
CA VAL A 202 21.43 12.55 -19.31
C VAL A 202 21.90 12.98 -17.92
#